data_AF-A0A1C6K9C0-F1
#
_entry.id   AF-A0A1C6K9C0-F1
#
_cell.length_a   1.000
_cell.length_b   1.000
_cell.length_c   1.000
_cell.angle_alpha   90.00
_cell.angle_beta   90.00
_cell.angle_gamma   90.00
#
_symmetry.space_group_name_H-M   'P 1'
#
loop_
_entity.id
_entity.type
_entity.pdbx_description
1 polymer ?
#
loop_
_entity_poly.entity_id
_entity_poly.type
_entity_poly.pdbx_seq_one_letter_code
_entity_poly.pdbx_strand_id
1 'polypeptide(L)'
;MTFLISFTQLKIHEEATISASIKNIAMGWPTGEEQGYPKKNLGIHKDLHGFISAMLEKFTIDLSIVSASPAMVGTGPHKGIGNHTGLVLCGTDPIATDTVAARLLGFKPQAINYLYKSINKGLGCGEVTTDSSSPIKILGMRLIDAEKHFNKCAYGKDFSID
;
A
#
# COMPACT_ATOMS: atom_id res chain seq x y z
N MET A 1 -26.95 -3.39 1.17
CA MET A 1 -25.73 -2.78 1.70
C MET A 1 -24.58 -3.22 0.81
N THR A 2 -23.83 -2.27 0.25
CA THR A 2 -22.67 -2.55 -0.62
C THR A 2 -21.43 -2.60 0.25
N PHE A 3 -20.54 -3.57 -0.01
CA PHE A 3 -19.28 -3.74 0.72
C PHE A 3 -18.13 -3.74 -0.28
N LEU A 4 -17.19 -2.82 -0.14
CA LEU A 4 -16.07 -2.62 -1.05
C LEU A 4 -14.82 -3.33 -0.55
N ILE A 5 -14.39 -4.35 -1.29
CA ILE A 5 -13.18 -5.12 -1.00
C ILE A 5 -12.09 -4.77 -2.01
N SER A 6 -10.94 -4.31 -1.53
CA SER A 6 -9.74 -4.20 -2.35
C SER A 6 -8.90 -5.47 -2.21
N PHE A 7 -8.60 -6.13 -3.33
CA PHE A 7 -7.60 -7.19 -3.41
C PHE A 7 -6.50 -6.81 -4.40
N THR A 8 -5.25 -6.85 -3.97
CA THR A 8 -4.11 -6.40 -4.80
C THR A 8 -2.80 -7.10 -4.44
N GLN A 9 -1.86 -7.11 -5.39
CA GLN A 9 -0.48 -7.53 -5.16
C GLN A 9 0.37 -6.34 -4.72
N LEU A 10 1.17 -6.55 -3.68
CA LEU A 10 2.11 -5.56 -3.15
C LEU A 10 3.26 -5.34 -4.13
N LYS A 11 3.53 -4.08 -4.47
CA LYS A 11 4.66 -3.73 -5.34
C LYS A 11 5.26 -2.38 -5.00
N ILE A 12 6.56 -2.23 -5.23
CA ILE A 12 7.19 -0.93 -5.44
C ILE A 12 6.69 -0.37 -6.78
N HIS A 13 6.40 0.93 -6.82
CA HIS A 13 5.89 1.61 -8.00
C HIS A 13 6.61 2.94 -8.21
N GLU A 14 7.14 3.16 -9.41
CA GLU A 14 7.95 4.35 -9.72
C GLU A 14 7.24 5.70 -9.46
N GLU A 15 5.99 5.88 -9.90
CA GLU A 15 5.28 7.15 -9.73
C GLU A 15 4.55 7.31 -8.38
N ALA A 16 4.09 6.22 -7.77
CA ALA A 16 3.21 6.25 -6.60
C ALA A 16 3.91 5.74 -5.32
N THR A 17 5.21 5.46 -5.41
CA THR A 17 6.06 4.79 -4.42
C THR A 17 5.71 3.31 -4.21
N ILE A 18 4.44 3.00 -3.95
CA ILE A 18 3.95 1.63 -3.79
C ILE A 18 2.66 1.39 -4.58
N SER A 19 2.26 0.14 -4.76
CA SER A 19 0.86 -0.20 -4.96
C SER A 19 0.41 -1.20 -3.91
N ALA A 20 -0.63 -0.79 -3.21
CA ALA A 20 -1.37 -1.53 -2.21
C ALA A 20 -2.86 -1.16 -2.36
N SER A 21 -3.67 -1.31 -1.32
CA SER A 21 -5.13 -1.30 -1.44
C SER A 21 -5.70 0.03 -1.89
N ILE A 22 -5.19 1.14 -1.35
CA ILE A 22 -5.73 2.48 -1.66
C ILE A 22 -5.55 2.79 -3.15
N LYS A 23 -4.34 2.61 -3.68
CA LYS A 23 -4.03 2.85 -5.10
C LYS A 23 -4.83 1.92 -6.02
N ASN A 24 -5.07 0.68 -5.60
CA ASN A 24 -5.81 -0.29 -6.38
C ASN A 24 -7.24 0.21 -6.69
N ILE A 25 -7.96 0.66 -5.66
CA ILE A 25 -9.30 1.23 -5.83
C ILE A 25 -9.22 2.59 -6.52
N ALA A 26 -8.37 3.50 -6.04
CA ALA A 26 -8.30 4.86 -6.58
C ALA A 26 -8.01 4.90 -8.09
N MET A 27 -7.18 3.97 -8.58
CA MET A 27 -6.85 3.89 -10.01
C MET A 27 -7.76 2.94 -10.80
N GLY A 28 -8.43 1.99 -10.13
CA GLY A 28 -9.37 1.05 -10.77
C GLY A 28 -10.79 1.60 -10.92
N TRP A 29 -11.14 2.66 -10.17
CA TRP A 29 -12.48 3.24 -10.17
C TRP A 29 -12.80 4.16 -11.36
N PRO A 30 -11.92 5.08 -11.78
CA PRO A 30 -12.24 6.00 -12.87
C PRO A 30 -12.42 5.24 -14.18
N THR A 31 -13.34 5.73 -15.02
CA THR A 31 -13.56 5.13 -16.34
C THR A 31 -12.35 5.33 -17.24
N GLY A 32 -12.30 4.54 -18.30
CA GLY A 32 -11.30 4.69 -19.35
C GLY A 32 -11.27 6.04 -20.05
N GLU A 33 -12.36 6.78 -20.02
CA GLU A 33 -12.45 8.13 -20.58
C GLU A 33 -11.70 9.13 -19.70
N GLU A 34 -11.73 8.94 -18.38
CA GLU A 34 -11.03 9.77 -17.38
C GLU A 34 -9.55 9.38 -17.21
N GLN A 35 -9.24 8.07 -17.22
CA GLN A 35 -7.86 7.54 -17.15
C GLN A 35 -7.12 7.58 -18.49
N GLY A 36 -7.86 7.51 -19.60
CA GLY A 36 -7.37 7.36 -20.96
C GLY A 36 -6.99 5.91 -21.30
N TYR A 37 -7.38 5.45 -22.50
CA TYR A 37 -6.91 4.18 -23.08
C TYR A 37 -6.24 4.40 -24.45
N PRO A 38 -4.96 3.99 -24.63
CA PRO A 38 -3.94 3.74 -23.59
C PRO A 38 -3.72 5.01 -22.75
N LYS A 39 -3.21 4.91 -21.50
CA LYS A 39 -3.08 6.02 -20.53
C LYS A 39 -2.75 7.35 -21.22
N LYS A 40 -3.77 8.18 -21.44
CA LYS A 40 -3.62 9.49 -22.08
C LYS A 40 -3.25 10.49 -20.99
N ASN A 41 -2.53 11.55 -21.34
CA ASN A 41 -2.09 12.57 -20.40
C ASN A 41 -3.26 13.50 -19.98
N LEU A 42 -4.29 12.93 -19.35
CA LEU A 42 -5.56 13.59 -18.98
C LEU A 42 -5.50 14.29 -17.62
N GLY A 43 -4.31 14.42 -17.02
CA GLY A 43 -4.10 15.21 -15.80
C GLY A 43 -3.98 14.40 -14.51
N ILE A 44 -4.55 13.18 -14.44
CA ILE A 44 -4.43 12.31 -13.24
C ILE A 44 -2.96 12.09 -12.85
N HIS A 45 -2.10 11.86 -13.84
CA HIS A 45 -0.67 11.63 -13.63
C HIS A 45 0.15 12.89 -13.32
N LYS A 46 -0.43 14.10 -13.42
CA LYS A 46 0.26 15.36 -13.04
C LYS A 46 0.37 15.51 -11.52
N ASP A 47 -0.64 15.06 -10.79
CA ASP A 47 -0.63 14.95 -9.31
C ASP A 47 -1.27 13.63 -8.89
N LEU A 48 -0.58 12.53 -9.22
CA LEU A 48 -1.06 11.17 -8.94
C LEU A 48 -1.36 10.96 -7.46
N HIS A 49 -0.50 11.45 -6.58
CA HIS A 49 -0.67 11.31 -5.14
C HIS A 49 -1.83 12.15 -4.60
N GLY A 50 -2.00 13.39 -5.09
CA GLY A 50 -3.14 14.23 -4.75
C GLY A 50 -4.45 13.61 -5.22
N PHE A 51 -4.48 13.04 -6.43
CA PHE A 51 -5.61 12.30 -6.95
C PHE A 51 -5.97 11.10 -6.06
N ILE A 52 -4.99 10.25 -5.71
CA ILE A 52 -5.22 9.09 -4.84
C ILE A 52 -5.76 9.51 -3.46
N SER A 53 -5.21 10.59 -2.87
CA SER A 53 -5.68 11.12 -1.58
C SER A 53 -7.11 11.67 -1.68
N ALA A 54 -7.42 12.44 -2.73
CA ALA A 54 -8.77 12.98 -2.95
C ALA A 54 -9.81 11.88 -3.20
N MET A 55 -9.41 10.82 -3.91
CA MET A 55 -10.22 9.64 -4.13
C MET A 55 -10.59 8.94 -2.81
N LEU A 56 -9.63 8.77 -1.90
CA LEU A 56 -9.87 8.17 -0.57
C LEU A 56 -10.85 8.98 0.29
N GLU A 57 -11.04 10.28 0.05
CA GLU A 57 -12.07 11.10 0.71
C GLU A 57 -13.49 10.81 0.20
N LYS A 58 -13.62 10.17 -0.97
CA LYS A 58 -14.91 9.94 -1.65
C LYS A 58 -15.46 8.53 -1.48
N PHE A 59 -14.60 7.54 -1.24
CA PHE A 59 -15.02 6.17 -1.03
C PHE A 59 -14.31 5.55 0.17
N THR A 60 -15.01 4.63 0.84
CA THR A 60 -14.49 3.87 1.95
C THR A 60 -14.19 2.45 1.47
N ILE A 61 -12.97 1.98 1.68
CA ILE A 61 -12.60 0.58 1.45
C ILE A 61 -12.92 -0.17 2.74
N ASP A 62 -13.95 -1.00 2.72
CA ASP A 62 -14.42 -1.72 3.91
C ASP A 62 -13.48 -2.87 4.31
N LEU A 63 -12.81 -3.47 3.33
CA LEU A 63 -11.78 -4.50 3.55
C LEU A 63 -10.64 -4.36 2.55
N SER A 64 -9.43 -4.26 3.08
CA SER A 64 -8.18 -4.23 2.33
C SER A 64 -7.48 -5.58 2.45
N ILE A 65 -7.18 -6.22 1.33
CA ILE A 65 -6.42 -7.46 1.23
C ILE A 65 -5.21 -7.21 0.32
N VAL A 66 -4.02 -7.19 0.90
CA VAL A 66 -2.75 -6.98 0.19
C VAL A 66 -1.97 -8.29 0.20
N SER A 67 -1.90 -8.95 -0.95
CA SER A 67 -1.05 -10.12 -1.15
C SER A 67 0.40 -9.68 -1.33
N ALA A 68 1.30 -10.22 -0.50
CA ALA A 68 2.74 -10.06 -0.66
C ALA A 68 3.39 -11.33 -1.24
N SER A 69 2.62 -12.17 -1.93
CA SER A 69 3.09 -13.42 -2.55
C SER A 69 2.49 -13.63 -3.96
N PRO A 70 3.15 -13.15 -5.03
CA PRO A 70 4.44 -12.48 -5.02
C PRO A 70 4.36 -10.99 -4.65
N ALA A 71 5.27 -10.52 -3.82
CA ALA A 71 5.55 -9.09 -3.67
C ALA A 71 6.62 -8.67 -4.69
N MET A 72 6.44 -7.52 -5.32
CA MET A 72 7.38 -7.02 -6.33
C MET A 72 8.27 -5.91 -5.78
N VAL A 73 9.58 -6.16 -5.73
CA VAL A 73 10.60 -5.18 -5.29
C VAL A 73 11.47 -4.72 -6.47
N GLY A 74 12.33 -3.71 -6.26
CA GLY A 74 13.18 -3.14 -7.31
C GLY A 74 12.42 -2.14 -8.20
N THR A 75 12.68 -2.16 -9.51
CA THR A 75 12.14 -1.19 -10.48
C THR A 75 10.77 -1.62 -11.04
N GLY A 76 9.82 -1.88 -10.16
CA GLY A 76 8.41 -2.09 -10.54
C GLY A 76 7.81 -0.82 -11.19
N PRO A 77 6.73 -0.95 -11.99
CA PRO A 77 5.82 -2.10 -12.07
C PRO A 77 6.15 -3.15 -13.15
N HIS A 78 7.02 -2.84 -14.12
CA HIS A 78 7.31 -3.74 -15.25
C HIS A 78 8.67 -4.45 -15.16
N LYS A 79 9.64 -3.86 -14.45
CA LYS A 79 11.02 -4.38 -14.33
C LYS A 79 11.34 -4.87 -12.92
N GLY A 80 10.32 -5.01 -12.08
CA GLY A 80 10.48 -5.47 -10.70
C GLY A 80 10.73 -6.98 -10.61
N ILE A 81 11.21 -7.41 -9.45
CA ILE A 81 11.49 -8.81 -9.12
C ILE A 81 10.39 -9.30 -8.19
N GLY A 82 9.64 -10.31 -8.61
CA GLY A 82 8.60 -10.94 -7.81
C GLY A 82 9.18 -11.93 -6.81
N ASN A 83 8.77 -11.83 -5.55
CA ASN A 83 9.25 -12.68 -4.45
C ASN A 83 8.06 -13.29 -3.71
N HIS A 84 8.02 -14.61 -3.61
CA HIS A 84 6.98 -15.33 -2.89
C HIS A 84 7.28 -15.35 -1.39
N THR A 85 6.64 -14.45 -0.64
CA THR A 85 6.88 -14.33 0.81
C THR A 85 5.93 -15.19 1.66
N GLY A 86 4.79 -15.61 1.09
CA GLY A 86 3.71 -16.26 1.84
C GLY A 86 2.93 -15.33 2.78
N LEU A 87 3.21 -14.01 2.77
CA LEU A 87 2.51 -13.04 3.59
C LEU A 87 1.26 -12.49 2.87
N VAL A 88 0.22 -12.24 3.67
CA VAL A 88 -0.97 -11.48 3.28
C VAL A 88 -1.32 -10.53 4.41
N LEU A 89 -1.68 -9.30 4.05
CA LEU A 89 -2.18 -8.30 5.00
C LEU A 89 -3.67 -8.12 4.78
N CYS A 90 -4.44 -8.15 5.87
CA CYS A 90 -5.88 -7.95 5.84
C CYS A 90 -6.27 -6.95 6.94
N GLY A 91 -7.09 -5.96 6.60
CA GLY A 91 -7.56 -4.97 7.57
C GLY A 91 -8.75 -4.17 7.07
N THR A 92 -9.51 -3.59 8.01
CA THR A 92 -10.69 -2.77 7.72
C THR A 92 -10.39 -1.27 7.72
N ASP A 93 -9.17 -0.86 8.09
CA ASP A 93 -8.65 0.48 7.86
C ASP A 93 -7.64 0.40 6.68
N PRO A 94 -7.96 1.00 5.52
CA PRO A 94 -7.06 0.95 4.36
C PRO A 94 -5.76 1.73 4.59
N ILE A 95 -5.75 2.80 5.39
CA ILE A 95 -4.53 3.55 5.72
C ILE A 95 -3.63 2.71 6.62
N ALA A 96 -4.20 2.06 7.64
CA ALA A 96 -3.44 1.18 8.51
C ALA A 96 -2.84 0.00 7.73
N THR A 97 -3.64 -0.61 6.84
CA THR A 97 -3.20 -1.74 6.02
C THR A 97 -2.08 -1.33 5.06
N ASP A 98 -2.24 -0.22 4.32
CA ASP A 98 -1.21 0.27 3.40
C ASP A 98 0.03 0.78 4.16
N THR A 99 -0.11 1.25 5.40
CA THR A 99 1.01 1.62 6.28
C THR A 99 1.86 0.40 6.63
N VAL A 100 1.25 -0.71 7.04
CA VAL A 100 1.99 -1.95 7.30
C VAL A 100 2.57 -2.53 6.00
N ALA A 101 1.85 -2.43 4.88
CA ALA A 101 2.36 -2.86 3.58
C ALA A 101 3.59 -2.03 3.14
N ALA A 102 3.58 -0.71 3.39
CA ALA A 102 4.71 0.18 3.15
C ALA A 102 5.93 -0.22 3.96
N ARG A 103 5.72 -0.59 5.24
CA ARG A 103 6.77 -1.08 6.14
C ARG A 103 7.45 -2.34 5.58
N LEU A 104 6.70 -3.30 5.03
CA LEU A 104 7.31 -4.47 4.40
C LEU A 104 8.22 -4.11 3.22
N LEU A 105 7.91 -3.05 2.48
CA LEU A 105 8.72 -2.55 1.37
C LEU A 105 9.88 -1.64 1.80
N GLY A 106 10.12 -1.46 3.10
CA GLY A 106 11.19 -0.61 3.61
C GLY A 106 10.84 0.87 3.75
N PHE A 107 9.56 1.24 3.60
CA PHE A 107 9.10 2.63 3.67
C PHE A 107 8.41 2.95 4.99
N LYS A 108 8.72 4.12 5.55
CA LYS A 108 7.85 4.78 6.54
C LYS A 108 6.71 5.49 5.79
N PRO A 109 5.50 5.65 6.38
CA PRO A 109 4.36 6.24 5.68
C PRO A 109 4.62 7.66 5.15
N GLN A 110 5.52 8.42 5.78
CA GLN A 110 5.96 9.74 5.34
C GLN A 110 6.65 9.73 3.97
N ALA A 111 7.23 8.59 3.56
CA ALA A 111 7.85 8.44 2.24
C ALA A 111 6.82 8.27 1.11
N ILE A 112 5.54 8.06 1.43
CA ILE A 112 4.46 7.85 0.46
C ILE A 112 3.50 9.03 0.56
N ASN A 113 3.61 9.96 -0.38
CA ASN A 113 2.93 11.26 -0.30
C ASN A 113 1.39 11.15 -0.15
N TYR A 114 0.74 10.25 -0.89
CA TYR A 114 -0.72 10.07 -0.76
C TYR A 114 -1.11 9.56 0.62
N LEU A 115 -0.29 8.68 1.21
CA LEU A 115 -0.54 8.08 2.51
C LEU A 115 -0.34 9.12 3.61
N TYR A 116 0.78 9.84 3.56
CA TYR A 116 1.08 10.96 4.47
C TYR A 116 -0.01 12.04 4.45
N LYS A 117 -0.44 12.49 3.27
CA LYS A 117 -1.53 13.47 3.12
C LYS A 117 -2.83 12.95 3.73
N SER A 118 -3.19 11.71 3.48
CA SER A 118 -4.44 11.12 4.00
C SER A 118 -4.42 10.90 5.51
N ILE A 119 -3.26 10.55 6.09
CA ILE A 119 -3.06 10.49 7.55
C ILE A 119 -3.27 11.86 8.19
N ASN A 120 -2.64 12.91 7.62
CA ASN A 120 -2.78 14.28 8.14
C ASN A 120 -4.21 14.84 8.04
N LYS A 121 -5.03 14.29 7.14
CA LYS A 121 -6.47 14.60 7.03
C LYS A 121 -7.34 13.81 8.01
N GLY A 122 -6.78 12.87 8.78
CA GLY A 122 -7.52 12.05 9.73
C GLY A 122 -8.40 10.98 9.08
N LEU A 123 -8.07 10.54 7.85
CA LEU A 123 -8.88 9.54 7.12
C LEU A 123 -8.70 8.10 7.61
N GLY A 124 -7.78 7.87 8.55
CA GLY A 124 -7.40 6.56 9.06
C GLY A 124 -6.10 6.62 9.85
N CYS A 125 -5.68 5.49 10.40
CA CYS A 125 -4.50 5.42 11.26
C CYS A 125 -3.25 5.05 10.45
N GLY A 126 -2.21 5.89 10.50
CA GLY A 126 -0.91 5.61 9.86
C GLY A 126 0.26 5.51 10.82
N GLU A 127 -0.02 5.45 12.13
CA GLU A 127 1.00 5.34 13.15
C GLU A 127 1.17 3.87 13.53
N VAL A 128 2.38 3.35 13.31
CA VAL A 128 2.74 1.98 13.66
C VAL A 128 4.07 1.97 14.40
N THR A 129 4.09 1.30 15.55
CA THR A 129 5.31 1.02 16.31
C THR A 129 5.51 -0.49 16.42
N THR A 130 6.70 -0.91 16.84
CA THR A 130 7.04 -2.33 17.03
C THR A 130 6.65 -2.87 18.41
N ASP A 131 6.22 -1.99 19.31
CA ASP A 131 5.84 -2.31 20.68
C ASP A 131 4.31 -2.38 20.87
N SER A 132 3.88 -2.69 22.08
CA SER A 132 2.45 -2.82 22.44
C SER A 132 1.69 -1.50 22.48
N SER A 133 2.37 -0.35 22.35
CA SER A 133 1.73 0.98 22.33
C SER A 133 1.24 1.38 20.94
N SER A 134 1.58 0.60 19.90
CA SER A 134 1.16 0.85 18.52
C SER A 134 -0.37 1.05 18.42
N PRO A 135 -0.82 2.18 17.86
CA PRO A 135 -2.25 2.41 17.58
C PRO A 135 -2.82 1.36 16.61
N ILE A 136 -2.02 0.96 15.61
CA ILE A 136 -2.35 -0.15 14.73
C ILE A 136 -2.07 -1.47 15.45
N LYS A 137 -3.15 -2.22 15.74
CA LYS A 137 -3.08 -3.54 16.36
C LYS A 137 -2.92 -4.64 15.31
N ILE A 138 -1.76 -5.28 15.28
CA ILE A 138 -1.47 -6.41 14.41
C ILE A 138 -1.78 -7.72 15.15
N LEU A 139 -2.77 -8.46 14.66
CA LEU A 139 -3.23 -9.72 15.30
C LEU A 139 -2.43 -10.96 14.85
N GLY A 140 -1.71 -10.86 13.73
CA GLY A 140 -0.92 -11.95 13.16
C GLY A 140 0.54 -11.91 13.58
N MET A 141 1.43 -12.23 12.62
CA MET A 141 2.88 -12.11 12.79
C MET A 141 3.25 -10.69 13.24
N ARG A 142 4.13 -10.56 14.25
CA ARG A 142 4.61 -9.26 14.73
C ARG A 142 5.27 -8.50 13.58
N LEU A 143 5.13 -7.18 13.56
CA LEU A 143 5.66 -6.33 12.47
C LEU A 143 7.14 -6.59 12.20
N ILE A 144 7.96 -6.64 13.24
CA ILE A 144 9.41 -6.84 13.10
C ILE A 144 9.74 -8.21 12.50
N ASP A 145 8.98 -9.26 12.85
CA ASP A 145 9.20 -10.60 12.29
C ASP A 145 8.73 -10.66 10.83
N ALA A 146 7.65 -9.95 10.50
CA ALA A 146 7.14 -9.85 9.15
C ALA A 146 8.11 -9.09 8.22
N GLU A 147 8.71 -7.99 8.68
CA GLU A 147 9.74 -7.26 7.95
C GLU A 147 10.97 -8.12 7.71
N LYS A 148 11.48 -8.80 8.75
CA LYS A 148 12.62 -9.71 8.65
C LYS A 148 12.38 -10.86 7.69
N HIS A 149 11.21 -11.49 7.79
CA HIS A 149 10.79 -12.57 6.90
C HIS A 149 10.67 -12.08 5.46
N PHE A 150 10.00 -10.95 5.25
CA PHE A 150 9.87 -10.33 3.93
C PHE A 150 11.25 -10.05 3.31
N ASN A 151 12.14 -9.40 4.06
CA ASN A 151 13.48 -9.04 3.58
C ASN A 151 14.35 -10.27 3.32
N LYS A 152 14.20 -11.34 4.11
CA LYS A 152 14.87 -12.61 3.85
C LYS A 152 14.41 -13.21 2.52
N CYS A 153 13.11 -13.20 2.23
CA CYS A 153 12.56 -13.66 0.96
C CYS A 153 12.98 -12.77 -0.22
N ALA A 154 12.96 -11.44 -0.05
CA ALA A 154 13.17 -10.48 -1.14
C ALA A 154 14.65 -10.19 -1.45
N TYR A 155 15.51 -10.22 -0.43
CA TYR A 155 16.90 -9.78 -0.52
C TYR A 155 17.90 -10.80 0.02
N GLY A 156 17.45 -11.95 0.53
CA GLY A 156 18.32 -12.96 1.14
C GLY A 156 18.95 -12.51 2.46
N LYS A 157 18.45 -11.44 3.08
CA LYS A 157 19.00 -10.84 4.31
C LYS A 157 17.90 -10.57 5.33
N ASP A 158 18.21 -10.84 6.59
CA ASP A 158 17.31 -10.64 7.72
C ASP A 158 17.57 -9.24 8.33
N PHE A 159 16.66 -8.30 8.09
CA PHE A 159 16.69 -6.96 8.67
C PHE A 159 15.28 -6.37 8.79
N SER A 160 15.11 -5.39 9.68
CA SER A 160 13.92 -4.57 9.87
C SER A 160 14.22 -3.09 9.58
N ILE A 161 13.19 -2.26 9.47
CA ILE A 161 13.40 -0.81 9.26
C ILE A 161 13.96 -0.12 10.50
N ASP A 162 13.52 -0.56 11.69
CA ASP A 162 13.97 -0.06 12.99
C ASP A 162 14.78 -1.12 13.75
#